data_AF-F4SB54-F1
#
_entry.id   AF-F4SB54-F1
#
_cell.length_a   1.000
_cell.length_b   1.000
_cell.length_c   1.000
_cell.angle_alpha   90.00
_cell.angle_beta   90.00
_cell.angle_gamma   90.00
#
_symmetry.space_group_name_H-M   'P 1'
#
loop_
_entity.id
_entity.type
_entity.pdbx_description
1 polymer ?
#
loop_
_entity_poly.entity_id
_entity_poly.type
_entity_poly.pdbx_seq_one_letter_code
_entity_poly.pdbx_strand_id
1 'polypeptide(L)'
;MAIYLDEEAVETIKNLKALHLSHEYRVAMGDYNPYSFLALTSCLPKLESLVLQCEDQDILEGITDILQPQHLLNISSLSLAPGEEHEVNCHIVQAVNKSLKVVELLHTPHGWVGDDGILNFFESYKDTLQGLFTAEFTKDIMEDVANWNFPNSRVIGF
;
A
#
# COMPACT_ATOMS: atom_id res chain seq x y z
N MET A 1 26.42 -8.73 -12.22
CA MET A 1 25.77 -9.33 -13.41
C MET A 1 24.75 -8.31 -13.91
N ALA A 2 24.97 -7.69 -15.07
CA ALA A 2 23.98 -6.76 -15.64
C ALA A 2 22.95 -7.59 -16.41
N ILE A 3 21.67 -7.47 -16.05
CA ILE A 3 20.57 -8.06 -16.81
C ILE A 3 20.24 -7.07 -17.92
N TYR A 4 20.44 -7.47 -19.17
CA TYR A 4 19.99 -6.70 -20.33
C TYR A 4 18.54 -7.10 -20.63
N LEU A 5 17.63 -6.15 -20.47
CA LEU A 5 16.26 -6.27 -20.95
C LEU A 5 16.25 -5.84 -22.42
N ASP A 6 15.53 -6.57 -23.28
CA ASP A 6 15.26 -6.10 -24.64
C ASP A 6 14.25 -4.93 -24.64
N GLU A 7 14.12 -4.26 -25.77
CA GLU A 7 13.24 -3.08 -25.90
C GLU A 7 11.77 -3.41 -25.63
N GLU A 8 11.32 -4.63 -25.96
CA GLU A 8 9.95 -5.09 -25.73
C GLU A 8 9.66 -5.29 -24.24
N ALA A 9 10.62 -5.86 -23.51
CA ALA A 9 10.55 -6.01 -22.06
C ALA A 9 10.54 -4.65 -21.35
N VAL A 10 11.38 -3.70 -21.79
CA VAL A 10 11.39 -2.33 -21.24
C VAL A 10 10.05 -1.63 -21.48
N GLU A 11 9.50 -1.74 -22.69
CA GLU A 11 8.20 -1.14 -23.01
C GLU A 11 7.07 -1.79 -22.22
N THR A 12 7.12 -3.11 -22.03
CA THR A 12 6.16 -3.84 -21.19
C THR A 12 6.18 -3.33 -19.75
N ILE A 13 7.37 -3.17 -19.15
CA ILE A 13 7.54 -2.65 -17.80
C ILE A 13 6.99 -1.22 -17.69
N LYS A 14 7.32 -0.33 -18.64
CA LYS A 14 6.82 1.06 -18.64
C LYS A 14 5.29 1.16 -18.76
N ASN A 15 4.66 0.16 -19.36
CA ASN A 15 3.20 0.08 -19.54
C ASN A 15 2.47 -0.70 -18.44
N LEU A 16 3.19 -1.24 -17.46
CA LEU A 16 2.61 -1.99 -16.37
C LEU A 16 1.69 -1.11 -15.51
N LYS A 17 0.44 -1.55 -15.35
CA LYS A 17 -0.60 -0.83 -14.58
C LYS A 17 -0.79 -1.37 -13.18
N ALA A 18 -0.43 -2.62 -12.94
CA ALA A 18 -0.62 -3.28 -11.66
C ALA A 18 0.66 -4.03 -11.27
N LEU A 19 1.14 -3.77 -10.06
CA LEU A 19 2.31 -4.43 -9.49
C LEU A 19 1.92 -5.09 -8.16
N HIS A 20 2.25 -6.37 -8.02
CA HIS A 20 2.12 -7.08 -6.76
C HIS A 20 3.51 -7.48 -6.28
N LEU A 21 3.92 -6.90 -5.14
CA LEU A 21 5.12 -7.28 -4.43
C LEU A 21 4.70 -8.04 -3.17
N SER A 22 5.09 -9.30 -3.11
CA SER A 22 4.90 -10.14 -1.94
C SER A 22 6.26 -10.60 -1.43
N HIS A 23 6.53 -10.37 -0.15
CA HIS A 23 7.72 -10.82 0.55
C HIS A 23 7.31 -11.86 1.58
N GLU A 24 7.51 -13.13 1.24
CA GLU A 24 7.35 -14.24 2.17
C GLU A 24 8.67 -14.49 2.90
N TYR A 25 8.61 -14.55 4.24
CA TYR A 25 9.72 -14.67 5.20
C TYR A 25 10.66 -15.88 5.05
N ARG A 26 10.59 -16.62 3.93
CA ARG A 26 11.11 -18.00 3.83
C ARG A 26 12.42 -18.15 3.08
N VAL A 27 13.00 -17.09 2.52
CA VAL A 27 14.27 -17.23 1.80
C VAL A 27 15.25 -16.14 2.24
N ALA A 28 16.12 -16.50 3.18
CA ALA A 28 17.34 -15.74 3.40
C ALA A 28 18.13 -15.75 2.09
N MET A 29 18.21 -14.62 1.35
CA MET A 29 19.36 -14.25 0.51
C MET A 29 19.28 -12.78 0.06
N GLY A 30 20.12 -11.94 0.66
CA GLY A 30 20.47 -10.61 0.17
C GLY A 30 20.16 -9.50 1.16
N ASP A 31 21.05 -8.50 1.25
CA ASP A 31 20.75 -7.25 1.97
C ASP A 31 19.59 -6.56 1.27
N TYR A 32 18.53 -6.28 2.01
CA TYR A 32 17.43 -5.46 1.51
C TYR A 32 17.94 -4.05 1.25
N ASN A 33 17.74 -3.55 0.04
CA ASN A 33 18.03 -2.17 -0.31
C ASN A 33 16.72 -1.44 -0.61
N PRO A 34 16.24 -0.55 0.29
CA PRO A 34 14.99 0.17 0.11
C PRO A 34 14.99 1.03 -1.16
N TYR A 35 16.15 1.52 -1.60
CA TYR A 35 16.27 2.29 -2.85
C TYR A 35 15.89 1.47 -4.10
N SER A 36 15.95 0.14 -4.03
CA SER A 36 15.49 -0.73 -5.13
C SER A 36 13.99 -0.59 -5.37
N PHE A 37 13.20 -0.37 -4.33
CA PHE A 37 11.77 -0.12 -4.45
C PHE A 37 11.50 1.20 -5.18
N LEU A 38 12.22 2.27 -4.82
CA LEU A 38 12.10 3.57 -5.51
C LEU A 38 12.56 3.50 -6.97
N ALA A 39 13.64 2.78 -7.24
CA ALA A 39 14.12 2.58 -8.60
C ALA A 39 13.07 1.85 -9.45
N LEU A 40 12.43 0.80 -8.87
CA LEU A 40 11.36 0.08 -9.52
C LEU A 40 10.16 0.99 -9.80
N THR A 41 9.63 1.69 -8.80
CA THR A 41 8.45 2.55 -9.00
C THR A 41 8.71 3.70 -9.96
N SER A 42 9.93 4.25 -9.98
CA SER A 42 10.35 5.27 -10.96
C SER A 42 10.35 4.76 -12.40
N CYS A 43 10.51 3.45 -12.62
CA CYS A 43 10.44 2.82 -13.94
C CYS A 43 9.01 2.47 -14.38
N LEU A 44 8.00 2.68 -13.52
CA LEU A 44 6.62 2.28 -13.74
C LEU A 44 5.68 3.51 -13.81
N PRO A 45 5.84 4.39 -14.80
CA PRO A 45 5.11 5.66 -14.85
C PRO A 45 3.59 5.50 -15.01
N LYS A 46 3.11 4.34 -15.47
CA LYS A 46 1.68 4.04 -15.67
C LYS A 46 1.08 3.16 -14.57
N LEU A 47 1.80 2.97 -13.46
CA LEU A 47 1.33 2.16 -12.35
C LEU A 47 0.10 2.82 -11.71
N GLU A 48 -1.01 2.08 -11.69
CA GLU A 48 -2.32 2.52 -11.19
C GLU A 48 -2.76 1.71 -9.95
N SER A 49 -2.24 0.49 -9.80
CA SER A 49 -2.54 -0.44 -8.71
C SER A 49 -1.25 -1.02 -8.13
N LEU A 50 -1.13 -0.99 -6.81
CA LEU A 50 0.01 -1.53 -6.08
C LEU A 50 -0.47 -2.41 -4.94
N VAL A 51 0.04 -3.63 -4.87
CA VAL A 51 -0.14 -4.54 -3.73
C VAL A 51 1.21 -4.70 -3.05
N LEU A 52 1.30 -4.31 -1.78
CA LEU A 52 2.46 -4.51 -0.92
C LEU A 52 2.10 -5.50 0.19
N GLN A 53 2.47 -6.76 0.00
CA GLN A 53 2.35 -7.80 1.01
C GLN A 53 3.74 -8.08 1.59
N CYS A 54 4.16 -7.30 2.58
CA CYS A 54 5.44 -7.47 3.26
C CYS A 54 5.19 -7.61 4.76
N GLU A 55 5.58 -8.74 5.32
CA GLU A 55 5.49 -8.98 6.78
C GLU A 55 6.74 -8.49 7.53
N ASP A 56 7.80 -8.12 6.80
CA ASP A 56 9.04 -7.61 7.37
C ASP A 56 8.94 -6.10 7.59
N GLN A 57 8.99 -5.69 8.85
CA GLN A 57 8.86 -4.28 9.26
C GLN A 57 10.08 -3.45 8.89
N ASP A 58 11.30 -3.99 9.04
CA ASP A 58 12.54 -3.27 8.71
C ASP A 58 12.54 -2.87 7.22
N ILE A 59 11.99 -3.74 6.36
CA ILE A 59 11.78 -3.49 4.95
C ILE A 59 10.80 -2.33 4.73
N LEU A 60 9.65 -2.37 5.41
CA LEU A 60 8.59 -1.37 5.27
C LEU A 60 9.01 0.01 5.82
N GLU A 61 9.70 0.06 6.95
CA GLU A 61 10.29 1.28 7.51
C GLU A 61 11.31 1.88 6.54
N GLY A 62 12.22 1.04 6.01
CA GLY A 62 13.20 1.49 5.03
C GLY A 62 12.57 2.07 3.76
N ILE A 63 11.44 1.51 3.29
CA ILE A 63 10.65 2.09 2.19
C ILE A 63 10.10 3.45 2.61
N THR A 64 9.51 3.51 3.79
CA THR A 64 8.80 4.69 4.31
C THR A 64 9.72 5.89 4.45
N ASP A 65 10.92 5.71 4.98
CA ASP A 65 11.92 6.76 5.17
C ASP A 65 12.30 7.50 3.88
N ILE A 66 12.23 6.79 2.75
CA ILE A 66 12.63 7.32 1.44
C ILE A 66 11.44 7.57 0.51
N LEU A 67 10.25 7.13 0.90
CA LEU A 67 9.05 7.31 0.10
C LEU A 67 8.68 8.78 0.08
N GLN A 68 8.39 9.30 -1.10
CA GLN A 68 7.96 10.67 -1.30
C GLN A 68 6.73 10.65 -2.19
N PRO A 69 5.79 11.60 -2.04
CA PRO A 69 4.56 11.58 -2.81
C PRO A 69 4.75 11.54 -4.33
N GLN A 70 5.85 12.11 -4.83
CA GLN A 70 6.17 12.11 -6.25
C GLN A 70 6.44 10.71 -6.85
N HIS A 71 6.73 9.70 -6.04
CA HIS A 71 7.09 8.36 -6.52
C HIS A 71 5.87 7.50 -6.87
N LEU A 72 4.66 7.88 -6.45
CA LEU A 72 3.45 7.06 -6.58
C LEU A 72 2.22 7.86 -7.06
N LEU A 73 2.43 8.93 -7.85
CA LEU A 73 1.40 9.91 -8.23
C LEU A 73 0.19 9.36 -9.02
N ASN A 74 0.31 8.18 -9.62
CA ASN A 74 -0.75 7.56 -10.43
C ASN A 74 -1.46 6.42 -9.71
N ILE A 75 -1.05 6.09 -8.47
CA ILE A 75 -1.65 5.00 -7.71
C ILE A 75 -3.06 5.37 -7.29
N SER A 76 -4.02 4.64 -7.85
CA SER A 76 -5.45 4.79 -7.56
C SER A 76 -5.99 3.65 -6.70
N SER A 77 -5.29 2.51 -6.67
CA SER A 77 -5.60 1.33 -5.88
C SER A 77 -4.36 0.90 -5.12
N LEU A 78 -4.50 0.76 -3.81
CA LEU A 78 -3.41 0.31 -2.94
C LEU A 78 -3.93 -0.80 -2.03
N SER A 79 -3.23 -1.94 -2.01
CA SER A 79 -3.47 -3.02 -1.07
C SER A 79 -2.25 -3.17 -0.17
N LEU A 80 -2.43 -3.10 1.15
CA LEU A 80 -1.36 -3.19 2.14
C LEU A 80 -1.63 -4.33 3.11
N ALA A 81 -0.57 -5.05 3.48
CA ALA A 81 -0.61 -5.90 4.67
C ALA A 81 -0.46 -5.02 5.93
N PRO A 82 -1.44 -5.00 6.84
CA PRO A 82 -1.31 -4.33 8.12
C PRO A 82 -0.22 -4.96 8.99
N GLY A 83 0.91 -4.28 9.10
CA GLY A 83 1.94 -4.59 10.10
C GLY A 83 1.52 -4.11 11.49
N GLU A 84 2.26 -4.55 12.52
CA GLU A 84 2.04 -4.11 13.90
C GLU A 84 2.23 -2.58 14.06
N GLU A 85 3.04 -1.97 13.19
CA GLU A 85 3.24 -0.51 13.12
C GLU A 85 2.37 0.16 12.05
N HIS A 86 1.22 0.69 12.49
CA HIS A 86 0.27 1.40 11.63
C HIS A 86 0.85 2.70 11.03
N GLU A 87 1.86 3.31 11.65
CA GLU A 87 2.48 4.56 11.19
C GLU A 87 3.09 4.42 9.79
N VAL A 88 3.70 3.26 9.49
CA VAL A 88 4.26 2.96 8.17
C VAL A 88 3.16 2.96 7.10
N ASN A 89 2.04 2.27 7.36
CA ASN A 89 0.92 2.23 6.42
C ASN A 89 0.28 3.59 6.21
N CYS A 90 0.14 4.39 7.28
CA CYS A 90 -0.31 5.78 7.21
C CYS A 90 0.61 6.60 6.29
N HIS A 91 1.93 6.46 6.43
CA HIS A 91 2.88 7.19 5.60
C HIS A 91 2.81 6.78 4.13
N ILE A 92 2.73 5.48 3.84
CA ILE A 92 2.57 4.99 2.45
C ILE A 92 1.30 5.56 1.84
N VAL A 93 0.18 5.54 2.58
CA VAL A 93 -1.08 6.11 2.10
C VAL A 93 -0.98 7.62 1.91
N GLN A 94 -0.32 8.35 2.81
CA GLN A 94 -0.09 9.78 2.66
C GLN A 94 0.73 10.09 1.40
N ALA A 95 1.71 9.25 1.06
CA ALA A 95 2.47 9.38 -0.18
C ALA A 95 1.60 9.23 -1.44
N VAL A 96 0.55 8.40 -1.41
CA VAL A 96 -0.35 8.18 -2.56
C VAL A 96 -1.65 9.02 -2.53
N ASN A 97 -1.90 9.77 -1.46
CA ASN A 97 -3.21 10.31 -1.09
C ASN A 97 -3.95 11.05 -2.23
N LYS A 98 -3.24 11.85 -3.03
CA LYS A 98 -3.88 12.68 -4.07
C LYS A 98 -4.50 11.88 -5.21
N SER A 99 -4.02 10.67 -5.50
CA SER A 99 -4.53 9.82 -6.58
C SER A 99 -5.33 8.64 -6.07
N LEU A 100 -5.22 8.33 -4.78
CA LEU A 100 -5.79 7.15 -4.18
C LEU A 100 -7.32 7.21 -4.16
N LYS A 101 -7.95 6.14 -4.66
CA LYS A 101 -9.41 5.96 -4.69
C LYS A 101 -9.83 4.71 -3.94
N VAL A 102 -9.00 3.67 -3.95
CA VAL A 102 -9.33 2.38 -3.35
C VAL A 102 -8.19 1.96 -2.44
N VAL A 103 -8.54 1.61 -1.20
CA VAL A 103 -7.63 0.99 -0.24
C VAL A 103 -8.16 -0.39 0.11
N GLU A 104 -7.27 -1.38 0.07
CA GLU A 104 -7.51 -2.71 0.60
C GLU A 104 -6.53 -3.00 1.72
N LEU A 105 -7.06 -3.41 2.86
CA LEU A 105 -6.27 -3.90 3.99
C LEU A 105 -6.31 -5.42 3.95
N LEU A 106 -5.17 -6.02 3.60
CA LEU A 106 -5.02 -7.45 3.50
C LEU A 106 -5.10 -8.09 4.89
N HIS A 107 -5.42 -9.37 4.95
CA HIS A 107 -5.41 -10.09 6.22
C HIS A 107 -3.97 -10.26 6.73
N THR A 108 -3.72 -10.04 8.03
CA THR A 108 -2.47 -10.45 8.67
C THR A 108 -2.71 -11.35 9.87
N PRO A 109 -1.85 -12.36 10.08
CA PRO A 109 -2.02 -13.33 11.17
C PRO A 109 -1.93 -12.70 12.57
N HIS A 110 -1.36 -11.49 12.68
CA HIS A 110 -1.19 -10.76 13.93
C HIS A 110 -2.27 -9.69 14.17
N GLY A 111 -3.11 -9.41 13.16
CA GLY A 111 -4.16 -8.39 13.22
C GLY A 111 -3.62 -6.98 13.40
N TRP A 112 -4.53 -6.00 13.43
CA TRP A 112 -4.17 -4.62 13.77
C TRP A 112 -3.95 -4.45 15.27
N VAL A 113 -2.86 -3.77 15.63
CA VAL A 113 -2.62 -3.36 17.01
C VAL A 113 -3.40 -2.07 17.30
N GLY A 114 -4.63 -2.24 17.80
CA GLY A 114 -5.44 -1.19 18.40
C GLY A 114 -6.36 -0.43 17.42
N ASP A 115 -7.56 -0.12 17.91
CA ASP A 115 -8.62 0.56 17.14
C ASP A 115 -8.20 1.98 16.69
N ASP A 116 -7.38 2.68 17.48
CA ASP A 116 -6.91 4.03 17.19
C ASP A 116 -6.06 4.13 15.91
N GLY A 117 -5.27 3.08 15.60
CA GLY A 117 -4.40 3.07 14.43
C GLY A 117 -5.21 3.02 13.12
N ILE A 118 -6.28 2.21 13.11
CA ILE A 118 -7.22 2.11 11.99
C ILE A 118 -7.98 3.43 11.82
N LEU A 119 -8.41 4.05 12.92
CA LEU A 119 -9.13 5.32 12.86
C LEU A 119 -8.26 6.45 12.28
N ASN A 120 -7.01 6.58 12.78
CA ASN A 120 -6.05 7.57 12.29
C ASN A 120 -5.68 7.36 10.81
N PHE A 121 -5.58 6.10 10.41
CA PHE A 121 -5.35 5.71 9.02
C PHE A 121 -6.44 6.34 8.15
N PHE A 122 -7.70 5.99 8.35
CA PHE A 122 -8.78 6.47 7.48
C PHE A 122 -9.08 7.97 7.54
N GLU A 123 -8.90 8.61 8.71
CA GLU A 123 -9.18 10.04 8.86
C GLU A 123 -8.36 10.89 7.86
N SER A 124 -7.16 10.42 7.51
CA SER A 124 -6.23 11.12 6.62
C SER A 124 -6.67 11.20 5.15
N TYR A 125 -7.68 10.42 4.72
CA TYR A 125 -8.07 10.34 3.30
C TYR A 125 -9.55 9.98 3.07
N LYS A 126 -10.40 10.07 4.10
CA LYS A 126 -11.85 9.85 4.00
C LYS A 126 -12.55 10.65 2.89
N ASP A 127 -12.01 11.82 2.52
CA ASP A 127 -12.58 12.70 1.51
C ASP A 127 -12.25 12.25 0.07
N THR A 128 -11.14 11.53 -0.13
CA THR A 128 -10.66 11.09 -1.46
C THR A 128 -11.05 9.64 -1.76
N LEU A 129 -11.26 8.84 -0.71
CA LEU A 129 -11.59 7.44 -0.83
C LEU A 129 -12.92 7.23 -1.59
N GLN A 130 -12.92 6.24 -2.47
CA GLN A 130 -14.08 5.78 -3.24
C GLN A 130 -14.47 4.33 -2.89
N GLY A 131 -13.50 3.54 -2.41
CA GLY A 131 -13.73 2.17 -1.96
C GLY A 131 -12.77 1.76 -0.86
N LEU A 132 -13.29 1.01 0.10
CA LEU A 132 -12.54 0.41 1.18
C LEU A 132 -12.86 -1.07 1.25
N PHE A 133 -11.82 -1.89 1.24
CA PHE A 133 -11.88 -3.34 1.40
C PHE A 133 -11.00 -3.75 2.57
N THR A 134 -11.48 -4.63 3.43
CA THR A 134 -10.67 -5.14 4.53
C THR A 134 -11.24 -6.46 5.03
N ALA A 135 -10.34 -7.36 5.43
CA ALA A 135 -10.68 -8.58 6.17
C ALA A 135 -10.56 -8.38 7.70
N GLU A 136 -10.13 -7.20 8.15
CA GLU A 136 -9.61 -6.92 9.49
C GLU A 136 -10.57 -6.13 10.39
N PHE A 137 -11.77 -5.80 9.91
CA PHE A 137 -12.72 -5.07 10.76
C PHE A 137 -13.22 -5.92 11.92
N THR A 138 -13.02 -5.42 13.14
CA THR A 138 -13.79 -5.84 14.32
C THR A 138 -15.17 -5.17 14.28
N LYS A 139 -16.13 -5.69 15.06
CA LYS A 139 -17.48 -5.11 15.14
C LYS A 139 -17.47 -3.66 15.62
N ASP A 140 -16.57 -3.33 16.55
CA ASP A 140 -16.50 -2.00 17.16
C ASP A 140 -16.01 -0.96 16.15
N ILE A 141 -14.99 -1.29 15.35
CA ILE A 141 -14.51 -0.43 14.26
C ILE A 141 -15.56 -0.27 13.17
N MET A 142 -16.34 -1.32 12.87
CA MET A 142 -17.43 -1.20 11.90
C MET A 142 -18.47 -0.16 12.34
N GLU A 143 -18.78 -0.05 13.64
CA GLU A 143 -19.74 0.94 14.12
C GLU A 143 -19.19 2.37 13.96
N ASP A 144 -17.94 2.62 14.35
CA ASP A 144 -17.32 3.94 14.21
C ASP A 144 -17.16 4.36 12.74
N VAL A 145 -16.64 3.46 11.90
CA VAL A 145 -16.47 3.71 10.46
C VAL A 145 -17.84 3.81 9.75
N ALA A 146 -18.87 3.08 10.18
CA ALA A 146 -20.21 3.22 9.62
C ALA A 146 -20.86 4.58 9.95
N ASN A 147 -20.47 5.18 11.07
CA ASN A 147 -20.91 6.53 11.44
C ASN A 147 -20.14 7.64 10.70
N TRP A 148 -19.06 7.30 10.00
CA TRP A 148 -18.33 8.28 9.22
C TRP A 148 -19.02 8.63 7.92
N ASN A 149 -18.88 9.91 7.56
CA ASN A 149 -19.33 10.41 6.28
C ASN A 149 -18.19 10.32 5.28
N PHE A 150 -18.29 9.35 4.37
CA PHE A 150 -17.42 9.25 3.21
C PHE A 150 -18.16 9.80 1.99
N PRO A 151 -18.02 11.10 1.67
CA PRO A 151 -18.84 11.75 0.64
C PRO A 151 -18.67 11.12 -0.74
N ASN A 152 -17.54 10.44 -0.97
CA ASN A 152 -17.18 9.82 -2.25
C ASN A 152 -17.08 8.28 -2.19
N SER A 153 -17.18 7.63 -1.01
CA SER A 153 -16.93 6.19 -0.87
C SER A 153 -18.19 5.31 -0.88
N ARG A 154 -17.99 4.07 -1.32
CA ARG A 154 -18.84 2.93 -0.96
C ARG A 154 -18.01 1.98 -0.08
N VAL A 155 -18.41 1.79 1.17
CA VAL A 155 -17.82 0.75 2.04
C VAL A 155 -18.46 -0.58 1.65
N ILE A 156 -17.65 -1.57 1.26
CA ILE A 156 -18.11 -2.93 0.92
C ILE A 156 -17.40 -3.89 1.87
N GLY A 157 -18.12 -4.36 2.89
CA GLY A 157 -17.65 -5.46 3.75
C GLY A 157 -17.97 -6.82 3.11
N PHE A 158 -17.09 -7.80 3.31
CA PHE A 158 -17.32 -9.20 2.97
C PHE A 158 -17.58 -10.03 4.22
#